data_AF-A0AAC9UMX2-F1
#
_entry.id   AF-A0AAC9UMX2-F1
#
_cell.length_a   1.000
_cell.length_b   1.000
_cell.length_c   1.000
_cell.angle_alpha   90.00
_cell.angle_beta   90.00
_cell.angle_gamma   90.00
#
_symmetry.space_group_name_H-M   'P 1'
#
loop_
_entity.id
_entity.type
_entity.pdbx_description
1 polymer ?
#
loop_
_entity_poly.entity_id
_entity_poly.type
_entity_poly.pdbx_seq_one_letter_code
_entity_poly.pdbx_strand_id
1 'polypeptide(L)'
;MSPNQAFFLTVIGCLLAISSSYFIVRLNMLKPTLKQNFLDQYPDTDDQAYKAQQSMKQAYFNASFYKQAVPLTSWLVLLFFLSIGGCLTALYLDALNIAIRLLGSAFIFIAFLYLKLPTFQAQHTFWKSYLQAHPENELKVVILPLDSPIQQRRIALLTKFKCCTLVAGLILFYASLYL
;
A
#
# COMPACT_ATOMS: atom_id res chain seq x y z
N MET A 1 -16.35 -12.49 -26.05
CA MET A 1 -15.84 -11.13 -25.80
C MET A 1 -15.70 -10.34 -27.11
N SER A 2 -16.33 -9.16 -27.23
CA SER A 2 -16.17 -8.35 -28.46
C SER A 2 -14.82 -7.59 -28.45
N PRO A 3 -14.23 -7.32 -29.63
CA PRO A 3 -12.92 -6.67 -29.74
C PRO A 3 -12.85 -5.31 -29.03
N ASN A 4 -13.95 -4.56 -29.07
CA ASN A 4 -14.04 -3.22 -28.46
C ASN A 4 -14.06 -3.29 -26.93
N GLN A 5 -14.67 -4.33 -26.35
CA GLN A 5 -14.72 -4.55 -24.91
C GLN A 5 -13.36 -4.99 -24.35
N ALA A 6 -12.66 -5.87 -25.08
CA ALA A 6 -11.30 -6.29 -24.76
C ALA A 6 -10.33 -5.11 -24.84
N PHE A 7 -10.46 -4.28 -25.88
CA PHE A 7 -9.66 -3.07 -26.03
C PHE A 7 -9.87 -2.09 -24.88
N PHE A 8 -11.13 -1.81 -24.51
CA PHE A 8 -11.43 -0.86 -23.43
C PHE A 8 -10.89 -1.32 -22.06
N LEU A 9 -11.07 -2.59 -21.72
CA LEU A 9 -10.50 -3.19 -20.51
C LEU A 9 -8.97 -3.18 -20.51
N THR A 10 -8.35 -3.43 -21.67
CA THR A 10 -6.89 -3.41 -21.82
C THR A 10 -6.34 -2.00 -21.62
N VAL A 11 -6.97 -0.99 -22.22
CA VAL A 11 -6.56 0.42 -22.06
C VAL A 11 -6.67 0.86 -20.59
N ILE A 12 -7.79 0.56 -19.94
CA ILE A 12 -7.99 0.84 -18.52
C ILE A 12 -6.95 0.11 -17.66
N GLY A 13 -6.77 -1.19 -17.90
CA GLY A 13 -5.79 -2.02 -17.19
C GLY A 13 -4.36 -1.49 -17.35
N CYS A 14 -3.97 -1.07 -18.55
CA CYS A 14 -2.68 -0.47 -18.84
C CYS A 14 -2.49 0.87 -18.13
N LEU A 15 -3.48 1.77 -18.18
CA LEU A 15 -3.42 3.06 -17.48
C LEU A 15 -3.29 2.86 -15.96
N LEU A 16 -3.95 1.84 -15.41
CA LEU A 16 -3.88 1.48 -13.99
C LEU A 16 -2.54 0.83 -13.63
N ALA A 17 -2.00 -0.02 -14.48
CA ALA A 17 -0.66 -0.61 -14.30
C ALA A 17 0.44 0.47 -14.37
N ILE A 18 0.32 1.42 -15.30
CA ILE A 18 1.28 2.52 -15.46
C ILE A 18 1.22 3.48 -14.26
N SER A 19 0.01 3.85 -13.82
CA SER A 19 -0.14 4.73 -12.66
C SER A 19 0.36 4.05 -11.38
N SER A 20 -0.02 2.80 -11.12
CA SER A 20 0.46 2.07 -9.94
C SER A 20 1.97 1.82 -9.95
N SER A 21 2.56 1.45 -11.08
CA SER A 21 4.01 1.29 -11.21
C SER A 21 4.76 2.61 -11.01
N TYR A 22 4.25 3.73 -11.51
CA TYR A 22 4.82 5.06 -11.25
C TYR A 22 4.93 5.36 -9.75
N PHE A 23 3.85 5.11 -8.99
CA PHE A 23 3.85 5.32 -7.54
C PHE A 23 4.81 4.35 -6.81
N ILE A 24 4.84 3.07 -7.20
CA ILE A 24 5.75 2.07 -6.63
C ILE A 24 7.22 2.46 -6.88
N VAL A 25 7.56 2.86 -8.09
CA VAL A 25 8.91 3.31 -8.45
C VAL A 25 9.31 4.53 -7.62
N ARG A 26 8.42 5.53 -7.49
CA ARG A 26 8.69 6.74 -6.69
C ARG A 26 8.89 6.43 -5.20
N LEU A 27 8.15 5.47 -4.64
CA LEU A 27 8.34 5.01 -3.27
C LEU A 27 9.65 4.23 -3.10
N ASN A 28 10.00 3.38 -4.08
CA ASN A 28 11.25 2.62 -4.05
C ASN A 28 12.48 3.53 -4.17
N MET A 29 12.40 4.61 -4.94
CA MET A 29 13.48 5.62 -5.05
C MET A 29 13.80 6.33 -3.72
N LEU A 30 12.91 6.27 -2.73
CA LEU A 30 13.13 6.86 -1.40
C LEU A 30 13.81 5.87 -0.43
N LYS A 31 13.83 4.57 -0.75
CA LYS A 31 14.47 3.54 0.09
C LYS A 31 15.99 3.74 0.24
N PRO A 32 16.76 4.09 -0.81
CA PRO A 32 18.20 4.35 -0.67
C PRO A 32 18.49 5.50 0.28
N THR A 33 17.74 6.61 0.19
CA THR A 33 17.94 7.77 1.08
C THR A 33 17.61 7.44 2.54
N LEU A 34 16.56 6.65 2.78
CA LEU A 34 16.21 6.18 4.12
C LEU A 34 17.27 5.23 4.69
N LYS A 35 17.80 4.34 3.85
CA LYS A 35 18.90 3.45 4.22
C LYS A 35 20.16 4.24 4.53
N GLN A 36 20.49 5.24 3.72
CA GLN A 36 21.65 6.09 3.94
C GLN A 36 21.55 6.81 5.29
N ASN A 37 20.40 7.45 5.59
CA ASN A 37 20.18 8.08 6.89
C ASN A 37 20.32 7.12 8.08
N PHE A 38 19.97 5.84 7.90
CA PHE A 38 20.17 4.82 8.92
C PHE A 38 21.66 4.47 9.08
N LEU A 39 22.37 4.27 7.97
CA LEU A 39 23.80 3.96 7.97
C LEU A 39 24.64 5.13 8.50
N ASP A 40 24.22 6.36 8.27
CA ASP A 40 24.90 7.55 8.82
C ASP A 40 24.83 7.57 10.37
N GLN A 41 23.79 6.98 10.98
CA GLN A 41 23.66 6.84 12.44
C GLN A 41 24.26 5.53 12.97
N TYR A 42 24.38 4.50 12.13
CA TYR A 42 24.92 3.19 12.49
C TYR A 42 25.91 2.70 11.42
N PRO A 43 27.08 3.34 11.29
CA PRO A 43 28.03 3.11 10.20
C PRO A 43 28.60 1.68 10.18
N ASP A 44 28.64 1.02 11.33
CA ASP A 44 29.13 -0.36 11.47
C ASP A 44 28.11 -1.42 10.99
N THR A 45 26.93 -1.01 10.53
CA THR A 45 25.87 -1.94 10.11
C THR A 45 26.05 -2.30 8.64
N ASP A 46 26.30 -3.57 8.34
CA ASP A 46 26.31 -4.07 6.96
C ASP A 46 24.89 -4.14 6.34
N ASP A 47 24.79 -4.41 5.04
CA ASP A 47 23.49 -4.48 4.35
C ASP A 47 22.59 -5.63 4.83
N GLN A 48 23.18 -6.74 5.28
CA GLN A 48 22.45 -7.91 5.77
C GLN A 48 21.88 -7.64 7.17
N ALA A 49 22.67 -7.06 8.05
CA ALA A 49 22.30 -6.58 9.37
C ALA A 49 21.24 -5.46 9.27
N TYR A 50 21.34 -4.56 8.30
CA TYR A 50 20.31 -3.55 8.04
C TYR A 50 18.97 -4.19 7.66
N LYS A 51 18.98 -5.19 6.75
CA LYS A 51 17.76 -5.93 6.37
C LYS A 51 17.16 -6.69 7.54
N ALA A 52 18.00 -7.36 8.35
CA ALA A 52 17.56 -8.08 9.53
C ALA A 52 16.92 -7.13 10.57
N GLN A 53 17.56 -5.99 10.84
CA GLN A 53 17.03 -4.97 11.73
C GLN A 53 15.70 -4.39 11.24
N GLN A 54 15.59 -4.10 9.94
CA GLN A 54 14.33 -3.62 9.38
C GLN A 54 13.21 -4.67 9.50
N SER A 55 13.53 -5.94 9.31
CA SER A 55 12.59 -7.06 9.51
C SER A 55 12.13 -7.16 10.98
N MET A 56 13.08 -7.11 11.93
CA MET A 56 12.79 -7.15 13.36
C MET A 56 11.93 -5.96 13.81
N LYS A 57 12.29 -4.75 13.37
CA LYS A 57 11.51 -3.53 13.61
C LYS A 57 10.08 -3.68 13.08
N GLN A 58 9.92 -4.21 11.87
CA GLN A 58 8.61 -4.40 11.27
C GLN A 58 7.81 -5.49 11.99
N ALA A 59 8.45 -6.58 12.43
CA ALA A 59 7.82 -7.63 13.22
C ALA A 59 7.33 -7.11 14.58
N TYR A 60 8.15 -6.32 15.29
CA TYR A 60 7.77 -5.69 16.55
C TYR A 60 6.60 -4.73 16.40
N PHE A 61 6.65 -3.89 15.35
CA PHE A 61 5.55 -2.98 15.02
C PHE A 61 4.26 -3.74 14.71
N ASN A 62 4.34 -4.81 13.93
CA ASN A 62 3.18 -5.63 13.60
C ASN A 62 2.61 -6.34 14.83
N ALA A 63 3.45 -6.92 15.67
CA ALA A 63 3.04 -7.61 16.89
C ALA A 63 2.34 -6.66 17.89
N SER A 64 2.82 -5.41 17.96
CA SER A 64 2.33 -4.42 18.92
C SER A 64 1.14 -3.61 18.41
N PHE A 65 1.19 -3.18 17.15
CA PHE A 65 0.20 -2.26 16.56
C PHE A 65 -0.94 -2.99 15.84
N TYR A 66 -0.63 -4.07 15.11
CA TYR A 66 -1.62 -4.74 14.25
C TYR A 66 -2.49 -5.77 14.97
N LYS A 67 -2.19 -6.11 16.22
CA LYS A 67 -2.91 -7.12 17.01
C LYS A 67 -4.43 -6.87 17.07
N GLN A 68 -4.87 -5.62 16.97
CA GLN A 68 -6.29 -5.23 16.96
C GLN A 68 -6.90 -5.05 15.55
N ALA A 69 -6.08 -4.92 14.50
CA ALA A 69 -6.55 -4.64 13.13
C ALA A 69 -6.68 -5.89 12.24
N VAL A 70 -6.10 -7.03 12.67
CA VAL A 70 -6.06 -8.31 11.93
C VAL A 70 -7.41 -8.73 11.34
N PRO A 71 -8.55 -8.77 12.08
CA PRO A 71 -9.77 -9.36 11.55
C PRO A 71 -10.34 -8.59 10.35
N LEU A 72 -10.28 -7.26 10.39
CA LEU A 72 -10.80 -6.43 9.30
C LEU A 72 -9.86 -6.42 8.08
N THR A 73 -8.54 -6.40 8.30
CA THR A 73 -7.57 -6.49 7.19
C THR A 73 -7.66 -7.83 6.48
N SER A 74 -7.81 -8.94 7.21
CA SER A 74 -7.99 -10.27 6.62
C SER A 74 -9.27 -10.37 5.80
N TRP A 75 -10.37 -9.78 6.30
CA TRP A 75 -11.63 -9.69 5.57
C TRP A 75 -11.51 -8.91 4.26
N LEU A 76 -10.84 -7.75 4.28
CA LEU A 76 -10.63 -6.95 3.07
C LEU A 76 -9.74 -7.67 2.04
N VAL A 77 -8.71 -8.39 2.49
CA VAL A 77 -7.86 -9.21 1.61
C VAL A 77 -8.68 -10.34 0.97
N LEU A 78 -9.53 -11.02 1.74
CA LEU A 78 -10.42 -12.06 1.22
C LEU A 78 -11.38 -11.49 0.15
N LEU A 79 -12.03 -10.37 0.43
CA LEU A 79 -12.93 -9.70 -0.51
C LEU A 79 -12.21 -9.25 -1.79
N PHE A 80 -10.96 -8.81 -1.68
CA PHE A 80 -10.12 -8.50 -2.83
C PHE A 80 -9.91 -9.73 -3.72
N PHE A 81 -9.47 -10.86 -3.15
CA PHE A 81 -9.25 -12.08 -3.92
C PHE A 81 -10.55 -12.64 -4.52
N LEU A 82 -11.66 -12.59 -3.79
CA LEU A 82 -12.98 -12.97 -4.30
C LEU A 82 -13.41 -12.09 -5.48
N SER A 83 -13.14 -10.79 -5.43
CA SER A 83 -13.43 -9.86 -6.52
C SER A 83 -12.61 -10.17 -7.76
N ILE A 84 -11.31 -10.46 -7.61
CA ILE A 84 -10.46 -10.86 -8.73
C ILE A 84 -10.91 -12.20 -9.32
N GLY A 85 -11.15 -13.20 -8.49
CA GLY A 85 -11.63 -14.52 -8.93
C GLY A 85 -12.96 -14.42 -9.67
N GLY A 86 -13.93 -13.70 -9.09
CA GLY A 86 -15.23 -13.46 -9.71
C GLY A 86 -15.13 -12.64 -11.00
N CYS A 87 -14.19 -11.69 -11.09
CA CYS A 87 -13.93 -10.92 -12.32
C CYS A 87 -13.49 -11.86 -13.46
N LEU A 88 -12.55 -12.76 -13.19
CA LEU A 88 -12.09 -13.76 -14.16
C LEU A 88 -13.23 -14.70 -14.60
N THR A 89 -14.05 -15.17 -13.66
CA THR A 89 -15.23 -15.99 -13.98
C THR A 89 -16.27 -15.22 -14.79
N ALA A 90 -16.53 -13.96 -14.46
CA ALA A 90 -17.48 -13.12 -15.21
C ALA A 90 -16.99 -12.85 -16.63
N LEU A 91 -15.68 -12.66 -16.84
CA LEU A 91 -15.09 -12.56 -18.18
C LEU A 91 -15.24 -13.86 -18.97
N TYR A 92 -15.05 -15.01 -18.33
CA TYR A 92 -15.26 -16.32 -18.97
C TYR A 92 -16.71 -16.52 -19.42
N LEU A 93 -17.67 -15.99 -18.67
CA LEU A 93 -19.11 -16.06 -18.97
C LEU A 93 -19.62 -14.91 -19.85
N ASP A 94 -18.73 -14.09 -20.43
CA ASP A 94 -19.07 -12.90 -21.23
C ASP A 94 -19.96 -11.86 -20.50
N ALA A 95 -19.97 -11.88 -19.17
CA ALA A 95 -20.72 -10.96 -18.31
C ALA A 95 -19.90 -9.69 -18.00
N LEU A 96 -19.65 -8.86 -19.02
CA LEU A 96 -18.75 -7.70 -18.93
C LEU A 96 -19.09 -6.74 -17.78
N ASN A 97 -20.38 -6.44 -17.61
CA ASN A 97 -20.83 -5.47 -16.60
C ASN A 97 -20.48 -5.96 -15.19
N ILE A 98 -20.61 -7.26 -14.96
CA ILE A 98 -20.24 -7.92 -13.71
C ILE A 98 -18.71 -7.89 -13.54
N ALA A 99 -17.94 -8.19 -14.59
CA ALA A 99 -16.49 -8.15 -14.54
C ALA A 99 -15.96 -6.75 -14.16
N ILE A 100 -16.51 -5.69 -14.77
CA ILE A 100 -16.12 -4.31 -14.46
C ILE A 100 -16.51 -3.92 -13.02
N ARG A 101 -17.68 -4.34 -12.52
CA ARG A 101 -18.09 -4.13 -11.12
C ARG A 101 -17.12 -4.77 -10.13
N LEU A 102 -16.73 -6.01 -10.40
CA LEU A 102 -15.83 -6.76 -9.55
C LEU A 102 -14.42 -6.18 -9.59
N LEU A 103 -13.95 -5.74 -10.76
CA LEU A 103 -12.69 -5.01 -10.87
C LEU A 103 -12.74 -3.70 -10.06
N GLY A 104 -13.78 -2.88 -10.23
CA GLY A 104 -13.94 -1.64 -9.46
C GLY A 104 -13.99 -1.89 -7.94
N SER A 105 -14.69 -2.95 -7.51
CA SER A 105 -14.75 -3.37 -6.10
C SER A 105 -13.38 -3.76 -5.56
N ALA A 106 -12.56 -4.47 -6.34
CA ALA A 106 -11.18 -4.81 -5.97
C ALA A 106 -10.32 -3.56 -5.70
N PHE A 107 -10.45 -2.52 -6.53
CA PHE A 107 -9.76 -1.23 -6.33
C PHE A 107 -10.22 -0.53 -5.05
N ILE A 108 -11.52 -0.56 -4.76
CA ILE A 108 -12.08 0.01 -3.52
C ILE A 108 -11.52 -0.73 -2.30
N PHE A 109 -11.48 -2.06 -2.31
CA PHE A 109 -10.92 -2.86 -1.23
C PHE A 109 -9.43 -2.58 -1.00
N ILE A 110 -8.65 -2.43 -2.08
CA ILE A 110 -7.25 -2.01 -1.98
C ILE A 110 -7.15 -0.64 -1.31
N ALA A 111 -7.96 0.35 -1.72
CA ALA A 111 -7.94 1.67 -1.11
C ALA A 111 -8.25 1.61 0.41
N PHE A 112 -9.23 0.80 0.82
CA PHE A 112 -9.53 0.57 2.24
C PHE A 112 -8.40 -0.12 2.99
N LEU A 113 -7.71 -1.09 2.39
CA LEU A 113 -6.50 -1.69 2.98
C LEU A 113 -5.44 -0.63 3.24
N TYR A 114 -5.24 0.31 2.32
CA TYR A 114 -4.29 1.41 2.51
C TYR A 114 -4.76 2.43 3.55
N LEU A 115 -6.07 2.61 3.77
CA LEU A 115 -6.59 3.47 4.85
C LEU A 115 -6.37 2.85 6.23
N LYS A 116 -6.27 1.52 6.33
CA LYS A 116 -5.98 0.81 7.58
C LYS A 116 -4.50 0.77 7.94
N LEU A 117 -3.61 1.14 7.03
CA LEU A 117 -2.22 1.38 7.39
C LEU A 117 -2.14 2.51 8.43
N PRO A 118 -1.35 2.35 9.50
CA PRO A 118 -1.16 3.39 10.49
C PRO A 118 -0.66 4.66 9.82
N THR A 119 -1.23 5.80 10.23
CA THR A 119 -0.76 7.10 9.78
C THR A 119 0.70 7.29 10.18
N PHE A 120 1.45 8.06 9.38
CA PHE A 120 2.84 8.37 9.72
C PHE A 120 2.97 9.04 11.08
N GLN A 121 1.95 9.80 11.52
CA GLN A 121 1.88 10.38 12.85
C GLN A 121 1.72 9.31 13.94
N ALA A 122 0.82 8.33 13.76
CA ALA A 122 0.66 7.22 14.71
C ALA A 122 1.94 6.37 14.80
N GLN A 123 2.59 6.09 13.66
CA GLN A 123 3.89 5.41 13.63
C GLN A 123 4.95 6.20 14.40
N HIS A 124 5.03 7.51 14.19
CA HIS A 124 5.98 8.37 14.87
C HIS A 124 5.75 8.40 16.38
N THR A 125 4.51 8.54 16.83
CA THR A 125 4.16 8.48 18.27
C THR A 125 4.53 7.13 18.86
N PHE A 126 4.19 6.02 18.18
CA PHE A 126 4.54 4.67 18.62
C PHE A 126 6.06 4.51 18.83
N TRP A 127 6.86 4.88 17.83
CA TRP A 127 8.31 4.76 17.93
C TRP A 127 8.92 5.71 18.96
N LYS A 128 8.35 6.90 19.13
CA LYS A 128 8.77 7.83 20.17
C LYS A 128 8.54 7.24 21.57
N SER A 129 7.37 6.62 21.81
CA SER A 129 7.08 5.92 23.05
C SER A 129 7.98 4.71 23.27
N TYR A 130 8.29 3.96 22.20
CA TYR A 130 9.26 2.85 22.27
C TYR A 130 10.65 3.32 22.74
N LEU A 131 11.19 4.39 22.14
CA LEU A 131 12.50 4.93 22.53
C LEU A 131 12.53 5.47 23.97
N GLN A 132 11.40 5.95 24.48
CA GLN A 132 11.27 6.36 25.88
C GLN A 132 11.29 5.16 26.84
N ALA A 133 10.65 4.05 26.45
CA ALA A 133 10.61 2.82 27.26
C ALA A 133 11.90 1.99 27.15
N HIS A 134 12.61 2.08 26.03
CA HIS A 134 13.82 1.31 25.74
C HIS A 134 14.97 2.24 25.32
N PRO A 135 15.64 2.91 26.27
CA PRO A 135 16.72 3.88 25.97
C PRO A 135 17.93 3.24 25.28
N GLU A 136 18.17 1.95 25.49
CA GLU A 136 19.20 1.13 24.84
C GLU A 136 18.99 1.02 23.31
N ASN A 137 17.75 1.23 22.84
CA ASN A 137 17.34 1.15 21.43
C ASN A 137 17.84 -0.11 20.68
N GLU A 138 17.55 -1.30 21.22
CA GLU A 138 17.98 -2.59 20.65
C GLU A 138 17.53 -2.80 19.17
N LEU A 139 16.37 -2.22 18.81
CA LEU A 139 15.81 -2.24 17.45
C LEU A 139 16.41 -1.18 16.50
N LYS A 140 17.41 -0.40 16.96
CA LYS A 140 18.08 0.68 16.20
C LYS A 140 17.08 1.58 15.48
N VAL A 141 16.01 1.97 16.16
CA VAL A 141 14.91 2.72 15.57
C VAL A 141 15.36 4.15 15.31
N VAL A 142 15.51 4.49 14.03
CA VAL A 142 15.66 5.88 13.58
C VAL A 142 14.29 6.48 13.27
N ILE A 143 13.95 7.56 13.96
CA ILE A 143 12.72 8.33 13.73
C ILE A 143 13.09 9.55 12.89
N LEU A 144 12.59 9.61 11.65
CA LEU A 144 12.69 10.83 10.85
C LEU A 144 11.66 11.86 11.35
N PRO A 145 12.04 13.15 11.41
CA PRO A 145 11.09 14.22 11.71
C PRO A 145 9.93 14.19 10.71
N LEU A 146 8.70 14.42 11.20
CA LEU A 146 7.51 14.53 10.34
C LEU A 146 7.68 15.62 9.28
N ASP A 147 8.35 16.71 9.63
CA ASP A 147 8.58 17.87 8.77
C ASP A 147 9.73 17.68 7.79
N SER A 148 10.42 16.54 7.84
CA SER A 148 11.48 16.27 6.87
C SER A 148 10.91 16.21 5.45
N PRO A 149 11.59 16.80 4.44
CA PRO A 149 11.09 16.85 3.07
C PRO A 149 10.87 15.45 2.48
N ILE A 150 11.67 14.47 2.91
CA ILE A 150 11.55 13.06 2.53
C ILE A 150 10.24 12.47 3.07
N GLN A 151 9.91 12.72 4.34
CA GLN A 151 8.71 12.19 4.99
C GLN A 151 7.44 12.85 4.45
N GLN A 152 7.44 14.16 4.26
CA GLN A 152 6.33 14.88 3.61
C GLN A 152 6.09 14.36 2.18
N ARG A 153 7.16 14.10 1.41
CA ARG A 153 7.05 13.51 0.07
C ARG A 153 6.45 12.11 0.09
N ARG A 154 6.83 11.27 1.07
CA ARG A 154 6.24 9.93 1.25
C ARG A 154 4.76 10.01 1.60
N ILE A 155 4.38 10.90 2.51
CA ILE A 155 2.99 11.14 2.90
C ILE A 155 2.19 11.57 1.66
N ALA A 156 2.66 12.57 0.93
CA ALA A 156 1.97 13.10 -0.25
C ALA A 156 1.81 12.04 -1.35
N LEU A 157 2.85 11.25 -1.64
CA LEU A 157 2.78 10.18 -2.63
C LEU A 157 1.78 9.10 -2.22
N LEU A 158 1.82 8.66 -0.96
CA LEU A 158 0.92 7.63 -0.46
C LEU A 158 -0.54 8.12 -0.46
N THR A 159 -0.79 9.35 -0.03
CA THR A 159 -2.14 9.95 -0.05
C THR A 159 -2.66 10.08 -1.48
N LYS A 160 -1.86 10.59 -2.41
CA LYS A 160 -2.23 10.66 -3.83
C LYS A 160 -2.56 9.28 -4.39
N PHE A 161 -1.73 8.29 -4.11
CA PHE A 161 -1.98 6.91 -4.53
C PHE A 161 -3.32 6.39 -4.01
N LYS A 162 -3.60 6.52 -2.71
CA LYS A 162 -4.88 6.11 -2.10
C LYS A 162 -6.09 6.76 -2.79
N CYS A 163 -6.04 8.07 -3.01
CA CYS A 163 -7.12 8.80 -3.66
C CYS A 163 -7.30 8.36 -5.11
N CYS A 164 -6.21 8.23 -5.87
CA CYS A 164 -6.28 7.76 -7.26
C CYS A 164 -6.85 6.34 -7.36
N THR A 165 -6.43 5.42 -6.49
CA THR A 165 -6.96 4.04 -6.45
C THR A 165 -8.45 4.02 -6.12
N LEU A 166 -8.89 4.83 -5.16
CA LEU A 166 -10.31 4.93 -4.79
C LEU A 166 -11.16 5.51 -5.93
N VAL A 167 -10.72 6.63 -6.52
CA VAL A 167 -11.42 7.29 -7.64
C VAL A 167 -11.49 6.37 -8.85
N ALA A 168 -10.41 5.67 -9.18
CA ALA A 168 -10.41 4.67 -10.25
C ALA A 168 -11.43 3.56 -10.00
N GLY A 169 -11.47 3.02 -8.78
CA GLY A 169 -12.45 2.00 -8.40
C GLY A 169 -13.90 2.49 -8.54
N LEU A 170 -14.19 3.72 -8.10
CA LEU A 170 -15.51 4.34 -8.22
C LEU A 170 -15.91 4.60 -9.68
N ILE A 171 -14.99 5.07 -10.52
CA ILE A 171 -15.24 5.29 -11.95
C ILE A 171 -15.59 3.97 -12.63
N LEU A 172 -14.84 2.90 -12.36
CA LEU A 172 -15.13 1.57 -12.91
C LEU A 172 -16.49 1.05 -12.44
N PHE A 173 -16.76 1.18 -11.15
CA PHE A 173 -18.03 0.76 -10.59
C PHE A 173 -19.20 1.54 -11.21
N TYR A 174 -19.07 2.86 -11.38
CA TYR A 174 -20.10 3.67 -12.00
C TYR A 174 -20.27 3.38 -13.49
N ALA A 175 -19.18 3.25 -14.25
CA ALA A 175 -19.21 2.94 -15.68
C ALA A 175 -19.97 1.62 -15.97
N SER A 176 -19.86 0.64 -15.06
CA SER A 176 -20.58 -0.64 -15.16
C SER A 176 -22.11 -0.57 -14.95
N LEU A 177 -22.64 0.58 -14.53
CA LEU A 177 -24.09 0.80 -14.42
C LEU A 177 -24.70 1.21 -15.77
N TYR A 178 -23.87 1.69 -16.70
CA TYR A 178 -24.27 2.22 -18.00
C TYR A 178 -23.87 1.34 -19.19
N LEU A 179 -23.17 0.23 -18.90
CA LEU A 179 -22.95 -0.90 -19.80
C LEU A 179 -23.95 -1.98 -19.47
#